data_AF-A0A2I0THX9-F1
#
_entry.id   AF-A0A2I0THX9-F1
#
_cell.length_a   1.000
_cell.length_b   1.000
_cell.length_c   1.000
_cell.angle_alpha   90.00
_cell.angle_beta   90.00
_cell.angle_gamma   90.00
#
_symmetry.space_group_name_H-M   'P 1'
#
loop_
_entity.id
_entity.type
_entity.pdbx_description
1 polymer ?
#
loop_
_entity_poly.entity_id
_entity_poly.type
_entity_poly.pdbx_seq_one_letter_code
_entity_poly.pdbx_strand_id
1 'polypeptide(L)'
;MPSAMEGSEGGEEGEILRYEETEDNSVSPTDLSELLKEGTKESHDRAENTQFVKDFLKGRIKKELFKLATVALYFTYSALEEEMDRNKDNPVFAPLYFPVELHRREALVKDLNYFYGEDWKEKIQCSEATQHYVDRIHHVAKC
;
A
#
# COMPACT_ATOMS: atom_id res chain seq x y z
N MET A 1 -15.75 53.85 25.29
CA MET A 1 -17.20 53.52 25.18
C MET A 1 -17.84 54.56 24.26
N PRO A 2 -18.71 54.17 23.31
CA PRO A 2 -18.94 52.84 22.69
C PRO A 2 -18.22 52.81 21.31
N SER A 3 -18.54 52.07 20.22
CA SER A 3 -19.52 50.97 19.98
C SER A 3 -19.10 50.09 18.76
N ALA A 4 -19.62 48.85 18.74
CA ALA A 4 -20.24 48.11 17.62
C ALA A 4 -19.54 47.97 16.23
N MET A 5 -19.11 46.76 15.82
CA MET A 5 -19.85 45.72 15.04
C MET A 5 -19.95 46.03 13.53
N GLU A 6 -19.89 45.11 12.56
CA GLU A 6 -19.70 43.64 12.51
C GLU A 6 -19.31 43.26 11.06
N GLY A 7 -18.86 42.02 10.79
CA GLY A 7 -18.65 41.54 9.41
C GLY A 7 -17.71 40.35 9.28
N SER A 8 -18.27 39.14 9.34
CA SER A 8 -17.57 37.85 9.20
C SER A 8 -17.57 37.35 7.75
N GLU A 9 -16.84 36.24 7.54
CA GLU A 9 -16.75 35.32 6.40
C GLU A 9 -15.44 35.45 5.58
N GLY A 10 -14.71 34.37 5.32
CA GLY A 10 -15.00 32.96 5.59
C GLY A 10 -14.20 32.10 4.61
N GLY A 11 -12.93 31.86 4.91
CA GLY A 11 -12.05 31.00 4.12
C GLY A 11 -11.70 29.75 4.91
N GLU A 12 -12.16 28.59 4.45
CA GLU A 12 -11.82 27.29 5.07
C GLU A 12 -10.33 27.00 4.84
N GLU A 13 -9.50 27.31 5.82
CA GLU A 13 -8.13 26.81 5.88
C GLU A 13 -8.20 25.29 6.07
N GLY A 14 -7.91 24.53 5.00
CA GLY A 14 -8.00 23.08 5.02
C GLY A 14 -7.16 22.48 6.13
N GLU A 15 -7.76 21.56 6.91
CA GLU A 15 -7.10 20.88 8.02
C GLU A 15 -5.79 20.26 7.57
N ILE A 16 -4.68 20.87 7.97
CA ILE A 16 -3.37 20.23 7.94
C ILE A 16 -3.44 19.11 8.97
N LEU A 17 -3.55 17.87 8.50
CA LEU A 17 -3.40 16.67 9.33
C LEU A 17 -2.00 16.69 9.97
N ARG A 18 -1.93 17.30 11.16
CA ARG A 18 -0.82 17.14 12.08
C ARG A 18 -0.85 15.71 12.57
N TYR A 19 0.05 14.90 12.03
CA TYR A 19 0.50 13.71 12.73
C TYR A 19 1.11 14.19 14.05
N GLU A 20 0.42 13.94 15.15
CA GLU A 20 1.02 14.05 16.47
C GLU A 20 2.00 12.88 16.59
N GLU A 21 3.28 13.15 16.33
CA GLU A 21 4.37 12.26 16.73
C GLU A 21 4.39 12.22 18.27
N THR A 22 3.60 11.31 18.84
CA THR A 22 3.84 10.85 20.20
C THR A 22 5.19 10.15 20.19
N GLU A 23 6.24 10.82 20.69
CA GLU A 23 7.53 10.19 20.98
C GLU A 23 7.31 9.08 22.03
N ASP A 24 7.03 7.88 21.54
CA ASP A 24 7.04 6.68 22.39
C ASP A 24 8.50 6.35 22.74
N ASN A 25 8.93 6.87 23.89
CA ASN A 25 10.22 6.59 24.51
C ASN A 25 10.44 5.10 24.85
N SER A 26 9.49 4.20 24.52
CA SER A 26 9.69 2.75 24.61
C SER A 26 10.44 2.14 23.41
N VAL A 27 10.47 2.82 22.24
CA VAL A 27 11.03 2.23 21.01
C VAL A 27 12.55 2.07 21.11
N SER A 28 13.02 0.81 21.08
CA SER A 28 14.43 0.48 21.16
C SER A 28 15.08 0.33 19.77
N PRO A 29 16.40 0.59 19.61
CA PRO A 29 17.12 0.28 18.37
C PRO A 29 17.15 -1.22 18.00
N THR A 30 16.60 -2.09 18.85
CA THR A 30 16.47 -3.53 18.65
C THR A 30 15.03 -3.99 18.36
N ASP A 31 14.07 -3.06 18.25
CA ASP A 31 12.69 -3.39 17.95
C ASP A 31 12.52 -3.81 16.49
N LEU A 32 11.56 -4.72 16.25
CA LEU A 32 11.36 -5.30 14.91
C LEU A 32 11.04 -4.25 13.84
N SER A 33 10.35 -3.16 14.20
CA SER A 33 10.05 -2.03 13.31
C SER A 33 11.33 -1.34 12.81
N GLU A 34 12.24 -0.96 13.71
CA GLU A 34 13.50 -0.29 13.36
C GLU A 34 14.47 -1.26 12.65
N LEU A 35 14.50 -2.53 13.05
CA LEU A 35 15.29 -3.57 12.36
C LEU A 35 14.81 -3.81 10.92
N LEU A 36 13.50 -3.82 10.67
CA LEU A 36 12.94 -3.95 9.31
C LEU A 36 13.21 -2.70 8.46
N LYS A 37 13.12 -1.52 9.06
CA LYS A 37 13.35 -0.22 8.41
C LYS A 37 14.80 -0.05 7.96
N GLU A 38 15.78 -0.25 8.84
CA GLU A 38 17.19 -0.17 8.43
C GLU A 38 17.60 -1.39 7.58
N GLY A 39 17.11 -2.59 7.91
CA GLY A 39 17.42 -3.83 7.18
C GLY A 39 16.91 -3.88 5.74
N THR A 40 15.89 -3.10 5.38
CA THR A 40 15.37 -3.00 4.00
C THR A 40 15.77 -1.72 3.26
N LYS A 41 16.55 -0.83 3.88
CA LYS A 41 16.95 0.47 3.33
C LYS A 41 17.62 0.39 1.96
N GLU A 42 18.63 -0.49 1.79
CA GLU A 42 19.27 -0.63 0.49
C GLU A 42 18.35 -1.19 -0.61
N SER A 43 17.43 -2.10 -0.26
CA SER A 43 16.50 -2.67 -1.24
C SER A 43 15.39 -1.67 -1.58
N HIS A 44 14.96 -0.86 -0.63
CA HIS A 44 14.09 0.30 -0.82
C HIS A 44 14.72 1.32 -1.77
N ASP A 45 15.94 1.79 -1.47
CA ASP A 45 16.68 2.74 -2.31
C ASP A 45 16.82 2.23 -3.75
N ARG A 46 17.13 0.93 -3.94
CA ARG A 46 17.21 0.31 -5.27
C ARG A 46 15.85 0.25 -5.97
N ALA A 47 14.76 -0.05 -5.25
CA ALA A 47 13.41 -0.14 -5.80
C ALA A 47 12.89 1.23 -6.28
N GLU A 48 13.02 2.28 -5.46
CA GLU A 48 12.68 3.65 -5.83
C GLU A 48 13.51 4.17 -7.00
N ASN A 49 14.77 3.73 -7.09
CA ASN A 49 15.66 4.12 -8.17
C ASN A 49 15.44 3.37 -9.50
N THR A 50 14.48 2.45 -9.59
CA THR A 50 14.10 1.84 -10.87
C THR A 50 13.53 2.87 -11.85
N GLN A 51 13.70 2.63 -13.15
CA GLN A 51 13.21 3.55 -14.19
C GLN A 51 11.68 3.73 -14.12
N PHE A 52 10.95 2.66 -13.81
CA PHE A 52 9.49 2.69 -13.65
C PHE A 52 9.05 3.65 -12.53
N VAL A 53 9.61 3.51 -11.32
CA VAL A 53 9.25 4.38 -10.18
C VAL A 53 9.71 5.82 -10.43
N LYS A 54 10.90 6.03 -11.01
CA LYS A 54 11.39 7.35 -11.42
C LYS A 54 10.49 8.07 -12.42
N ASP A 55 9.90 7.36 -13.38
CA ASP A 55 8.96 7.96 -14.34
C ASP A 55 7.55 8.14 -13.73
N PHE A 56 7.14 7.27 -12.80
CA PHE A 56 5.92 7.44 -12.01
C PHE A 56 5.95 8.73 -11.17
N LEU A 57 6.96 8.90 -10.33
CA LEU A 57 7.12 10.07 -9.45
C LEU A 57 7.27 11.39 -10.22
N LYS A 58 7.74 11.35 -11.46
CA LYS A 58 7.86 12.52 -12.35
C LYS A 58 6.61 12.79 -13.20
N GLY A 59 5.51 12.07 -12.97
CA GLY A 59 4.25 12.22 -13.71
C GLY A 59 4.33 11.80 -15.19
N ARG A 60 5.29 10.93 -15.56
CA ARG A 60 5.55 10.51 -16.95
C ARG A 60 5.10 9.08 -17.27
N ILE A 61 4.44 8.41 -16.33
CA ILE A 61 4.02 7.03 -16.54
C ILE A 61 2.99 6.91 -17.68
N LYS A 62 3.17 5.90 -18.53
CA LYS A 62 2.21 5.55 -19.58
C LYS A 62 1.04 4.76 -18.97
N LYS A 63 -0.20 5.05 -19.36
CA LYS A 63 -1.41 4.36 -18.88
C LYS A 63 -1.27 2.83 -18.93
N GLU A 64 -0.76 2.26 -20.03
CA GLU A 64 -0.58 0.81 -20.16
C GLU A 64 0.44 0.22 -19.19
N LEU A 65 1.50 0.97 -18.81
CA LEU A 65 2.44 0.53 -17.77
C LEU A 65 1.81 0.56 -16.38
N PHE A 66 0.99 1.59 -16.09
CA PHE A 66 0.23 1.64 -14.85
C PHE A 66 -0.76 0.46 -14.74
N LYS A 67 -1.50 0.18 -15.82
CA LYS A 67 -2.40 -0.98 -15.90
C LYS A 67 -1.69 -2.30 -15.62
N LEU A 68 -0.53 -2.54 -16.22
CA LEU A 68 0.27 -3.75 -15.96
C LEU A 68 0.76 -3.82 -14.50
N ALA A 69 1.11 -2.69 -13.88
CA ALA A 69 1.44 -2.64 -12.47
C ALA A 69 0.23 -2.94 -11.57
N THR A 70 -0.96 -2.41 -11.89
CA THR A 70 -2.23 -2.74 -11.19
C THR A 70 -2.55 -4.23 -11.30
N VAL A 71 -2.32 -4.87 -12.46
CA VAL A 71 -2.48 -6.33 -12.63
C VAL A 71 -1.51 -7.10 -11.75
N ALA A 72 -0.23 -6.72 -11.73
CA ALA A 72 0.76 -7.35 -10.86
C ALA A 72 0.38 -7.22 -9.37
N LEU A 73 -0.04 -6.02 -8.94
CA LEU A 73 -0.53 -5.77 -7.59
C LEU A 73 -1.76 -6.63 -7.25
N TYR A 74 -2.73 -6.75 -8.17
CA TYR A 74 -3.92 -7.59 -7.95
C TYR A 74 -3.57 -9.04 -7.63
N PHE A 75 -2.65 -9.67 -8.39
CA PHE A 75 -2.23 -11.04 -8.11
C PHE A 75 -1.43 -11.15 -6.80
N THR A 76 -0.46 -10.25 -6.57
CA THR A 76 0.35 -10.24 -5.34
C THR A 76 -0.51 -10.05 -4.09
N TYR A 77 -1.41 -9.06 -4.07
CA TYR A 77 -2.31 -8.81 -2.95
C TYR A 77 -3.37 -9.90 -2.79
N SER A 78 -3.86 -10.49 -3.89
CA SER A 78 -4.78 -11.63 -3.79
C SER A 78 -4.15 -12.82 -3.08
N ALA A 79 -2.89 -13.14 -3.38
CA ALA A 79 -2.15 -14.20 -2.68
C ALA A 79 -1.80 -13.82 -1.23
N LEU A 80 -1.36 -12.58 -1.01
CA LEU A 80 -1.00 -12.09 0.33
C LEU A 80 -2.20 -12.12 1.28
N GLU A 81 -3.32 -11.53 0.89
CA GLU A 81 -4.54 -11.46 1.70
C GLU A 81 -5.14 -12.85 1.95
N GLU A 82 -5.06 -13.76 0.97
CA GLU A 82 -5.50 -15.15 1.14
C GLU A 82 -4.65 -15.91 2.19
N GLU A 83 -3.33 -15.65 2.24
CA GLU A 83 -2.46 -16.21 3.27
C GLU A 83 -2.62 -15.53 4.64
N MET A 84 -2.90 -14.22 4.67
CA MET A 84 -3.25 -13.48 5.90
C MET A 84 -4.56 -14.02 6.50
N ASP A 85 -5.59 -14.22 5.68
CA ASP A 85 -6.88 -14.82 6.08
C ASP A 85 -6.69 -16.26 6.63
N ARG A 86 -5.77 -17.05 6.03
CA ARG A 86 -5.39 -18.38 6.53
C ARG A 86 -4.66 -18.34 7.88
N ASN A 87 -3.79 -17.34 8.08
CA ASN A 87 -2.92 -17.23 9.26
C ASN A 87 -3.44 -16.26 10.34
N LYS A 88 -4.63 -15.68 10.20
CA LYS A 88 -5.20 -14.69 11.13
C LYS A 88 -5.20 -15.10 12.62
N ASP A 89 -5.33 -16.40 12.90
CA ASP A 89 -5.36 -16.97 14.25
C ASP A 89 -3.97 -17.50 14.71
N ASN A 90 -2.94 -17.41 13.86
CA ASN A 90 -1.58 -17.83 14.16
C ASN A 90 -0.90 -16.78 15.07
N PRO A 91 -0.43 -17.13 16.29
CA PRO A 91 0.09 -16.15 17.25
C PRO A 91 1.24 -15.26 16.74
N VAL A 92 2.02 -15.71 15.75
CA VAL A 92 3.12 -14.91 15.19
C VAL A 92 2.66 -13.83 14.20
N PHE A 93 1.41 -13.90 13.74
CA PHE A 93 0.84 -13.00 12.73
C PHE A 93 -0.43 -12.28 13.20
N ALA A 94 -1.24 -12.89 14.07
CA ALA A 94 -2.51 -12.33 14.57
C ALA A 94 -2.44 -10.85 15.02
N PRO A 95 -1.37 -10.34 15.67
CA PRO A 95 -1.26 -8.92 16.02
C PRO A 95 -1.19 -7.94 14.83
N LEU A 96 -1.01 -8.45 13.60
CA LEU A 96 -0.88 -7.67 12.36
C LEU A 96 -2.09 -7.84 11.41
N TYR A 97 -3.13 -8.57 11.84
CA TYR A 97 -4.30 -8.84 11.01
C TYR A 97 -5.32 -7.68 11.04
N PHE A 98 -5.13 -6.72 10.14
CA PHE A 98 -5.99 -5.52 9.97
C PHE A 98 -6.72 -5.53 8.61
N PRO A 99 -7.69 -6.45 8.40
CA PRO A 99 -8.29 -6.67 7.09
C PRO A 99 -9.17 -5.50 6.62
N VAL A 100 -9.86 -4.81 7.52
CA VAL A 100 -10.78 -3.71 7.17
C VAL A 100 -10.00 -2.49 6.69
N GLU A 101 -8.86 -2.23 7.31
CA GLU A 101 -8.00 -1.08 7.09
C GLU A 101 -7.09 -1.29 5.87
N LEU A 102 -6.48 -2.49 5.75
CA LEU A 102 -5.34 -2.72 4.87
C LEU A 102 -5.62 -3.62 3.65
N HIS A 103 -6.67 -4.46 3.61
CA HIS A 103 -6.89 -5.30 2.42
C HIS A 103 -7.19 -4.46 1.17
N ARG A 104 -6.51 -4.74 0.07
CA ARG A 104 -6.54 -3.99 -1.20
C ARG A 104 -7.19 -4.77 -2.33
N ARG A 105 -7.37 -6.10 -2.25
CA ARG A 105 -7.95 -6.93 -3.33
C ARG A 105 -9.26 -6.36 -3.89
N GLU A 106 -10.19 -5.91 -3.04
CA GLU A 106 -11.45 -5.32 -3.51
C GLU A 106 -11.29 -3.96 -4.20
N ALA A 107 -10.34 -3.13 -3.75
CA ALA A 107 -10.01 -1.87 -4.42
C ALA A 107 -9.37 -2.13 -5.79
N LEU A 108 -8.41 -3.06 -5.84
CA LEU A 108 -7.74 -3.48 -7.07
C LEU A 108 -8.72 -4.12 -8.07
N VAL A 109 -9.76 -4.82 -7.63
CA VAL A 109 -10.86 -5.28 -8.50
C VAL A 109 -11.62 -4.09 -9.11
N LYS A 110 -11.89 -3.01 -8.36
CA LYS A 110 -12.54 -1.80 -8.91
C LYS A 110 -11.63 -1.12 -9.95
N ASP A 111 -10.34 -1.01 -9.67
CA ASP A 111 -9.35 -0.45 -10.60
C ASP A 111 -9.26 -1.27 -11.90
N LEU A 112 -9.24 -2.60 -11.81
CA LEU A 112 -9.20 -3.47 -12.98
C LEU A 112 -10.48 -3.39 -13.82
N ASN A 113 -11.66 -3.32 -13.20
CA ASN A 113 -12.90 -3.03 -13.92
C ASN A 113 -12.81 -1.68 -14.66
N TYR A 114 -12.30 -0.63 -14.02
CA TYR A 114 -12.11 0.69 -14.65
C TYR A 114 -11.11 0.66 -15.83
N PHE A 115 -10.03 -0.11 -15.72
CA PHE A 115 -8.96 -0.14 -16.71
C PHE A 115 -9.18 -1.10 -17.89
N TYR A 116 -9.94 -2.18 -17.68
CA TYR A 116 -10.08 -3.28 -18.65
C TYR A 116 -11.53 -3.59 -19.03
N GLY A 117 -12.54 -3.15 -18.26
CA GLY A 117 -13.96 -3.47 -18.45
C GLY A 117 -14.45 -4.57 -17.51
N GLU A 118 -15.74 -4.92 -17.59
CA GLU A 118 -16.37 -5.96 -16.75
C GLU A 118 -15.73 -7.35 -16.94
N ASP A 119 -15.24 -7.62 -18.14
CA ASP A 119 -14.52 -8.80 -18.60
C ASP A 119 -13.00 -8.75 -18.28
N TRP A 120 -12.55 -7.88 -17.35
CA TRP A 120 -11.13 -7.71 -17.00
C TRP A 120 -10.41 -9.02 -16.69
N LYS A 121 -11.10 -9.99 -16.06
CA LYS A 121 -10.53 -11.30 -15.69
C LYS A 121 -10.00 -12.09 -16.89
N GLU A 122 -10.61 -11.92 -18.06
CA GLU A 122 -10.22 -12.59 -19.31
C GLU A 122 -9.10 -11.84 -20.04
N LYS A 123 -8.90 -10.56 -19.70
CA LYS A 123 -7.95 -9.63 -20.34
C LYS A 123 -6.61 -9.50 -19.61
N ILE A 124 -6.53 -9.93 -18.35
CA ILE A 124 -5.32 -9.85 -17.54
C ILE A 124 -4.59 -11.20 -17.49
N GLN A 125 -3.27 -11.17 -17.35
CA GLN A 125 -2.44 -12.35 -17.17
C GLN A 125 -1.39 -12.10 -16.08
N CYS A 126 -1.13 -13.11 -15.26
CA CYS A 126 -0.04 -13.06 -14.28
C CYS A 126 1.29 -13.13 -15.04
N SER A 127 2.19 -12.16 -14.79
CA SER A 127 3.53 -12.21 -15.38
C SER A 127 4.41 -13.23 -14.65
N GLU A 128 5.46 -13.76 -15.30
CA GLU A 128 6.41 -14.68 -14.66
C GLU A 128 7.01 -14.11 -13.36
N ALA A 129 7.40 -12.82 -13.38
CA ALA A 129 7.93 -12.13 -12.21
C ALA A 129 6.87 -11.97 -11.09
N THR A 130 5.60 -11.77 -11.45
CA THR A 130 4.48 -11.74 -10.50
C THR A 130 4.22 -13.13 -9.92
N GLN A 131 4.29 -14.18 -10.75
CA GLN A 131 4.09 -15.55 -10.33
C GLN A 131 5.16 -15.97 -9.32
N HIS A 132 6.44 -15.65 -9.56
CA HIS A 132 7.51 -15.89 -8.59
C HIS A 132 7.28 -15.19 -7.24
N TYR A 133 6.62 -14.02 -7.22
CA TYR A 133 6.22 -13.35 -5.97
C TYR A 133 5.09 -14.14 -5.29
N VAL A 134 4.03 -14.46 -6.02
CA VAL A 134 2.87 -15.25 -5.54
C VAL A 134 3.33 -16.60 -4.95
N ASP A 135 4.20 -17.33 -5.65
CA ASP A 135 4.77 -18.60 -5.21
C ASP A 135 5.58 -18.44 -3.91
N ARG A 136 6.32 -17.32 -3.76
CA ARG A 136 7.07 -17.03 -2.54
C ARG A 136 6.15 -16.71 -1.36
N ILE A 137 5.05 -15.99 -1.58
CA ILE A 137 4.02 -15.73 -0.56
C ILE A 137 3.43 -17.06 -0.06
N HIS A 138 2.95 -17.90 -0.98
CA HIS A 138 2.41 -19.24 -0.68
C HIS A 138 3.41 -20.21 -0.07
N HIS A 139 4.72 -19.96 -0.21
CA HIS A 139 5.76 -20.73 0.46
C HIS A 139 5.99 -20.25 1.90
N VAL A 140 6.09 -18.94 2.13
CA VAL A 140 6.37 -18.35 3.45
C VAL A 140 5.22 -18.62 4.43
N ALA A 141 3.97 -18.54 3.97
CA ALA A 141 2.79 -18.70 4.82
C ALA A 141 2.51 -20.13 5.33
N LYS A 142 3.37 -21.09 5.01
CA LYS A 142 3.32 -22.50 5.47
C LYS A 142 4.33 -22.82 6.57
N CYS A 143 5.17 -21.85 6.94
CA CYS A 143 6.27 -21.98 7.90
C CYS A 143 5.88 -21.59 9.31
#